data_AF-A0A842S258-F1
#
_entry.id   AF-A0A842S258-F1
#
_cell.length_a   1.000
_cell.length_b   1.000
_cell.length_c   1.000
_cell.angle_alpha   90.00
_cell.angle_beta   90.00
_cell.angle_gamma   90.00
#
_symmetry.space_group_name_H-M   'P 1'
#
loop_
_entity.id
_entity.type
_entity.pdbx_description
1 polymer ?
#
loop_
_entity_poly.entity_id
_entity_poly.type
_entity_poly.pdbx_seq_one_letter_code
_entity_poly.pdbx_strand_id
1 'polypeptide(L)'
;MSSIAKNRYIIIRRISFFIAFSINLFIAYSIGYLISLNESIIYNLIGLIIIPFTLIINYFLVQFYQREKRFNSIFKRKFMIFTFISINLLFAFSIGLTIPIMESVSRFNFGIVMIPLLIILNYITMLRYDNYLDKEVMDPNKKESEALLNPKNRPIIEFEGKKYLFSLNSLILLFVGAPLLTVIIYFFFDLKINYWLHEIVVKQTTLFLNLLFDMGAETQYLIAGKYHWNFIIPGRASIYFETFCTGIQAICVFAGIIIFTPHSKDPLTKRDIIWRKTKSLIVSSVIFYVVNVIRMLIQIYLYFIGYRWADIHYSISAASSFIAAIIVLLMHKWIPEFIISLIYTYTLIKTFIKKKLKSNSKIDAKAKRDKNKN
;
A
#
# COMPACT_ATOMS: atom_id res chain seq x y z
N MET A 1 29.60 6.16 -27.80
CA MET A 1 28.22 5.62 -27.81
C MET A 1 27.25 6.81 -27.68
N SER A 2 26.31 7.03 -28.61
CA SER A 2 25.39 8.19 -28.55
C SER A 2 24.56 8.17 -27.26
N SER A 3 24.14 9.34 -26.75
CA SER A 3 23.34 9.41 -25.50
C SER A 3 22.05 8.59 -25.59
N ILE A 4 21.49 8.48 -26.80
CA ILE A 4 20.32 7.66 -27.13
C ILE A 4 20.61 6.17 -26.97
N ALA A 5 21.75 5.68 -27.47
CA ALA A 5 22.14 4.28 -27.35
C ALA A 5 22.41 3.89 -25.88
N LYS A 6 23.02 4.77 -25.10
CA LYS A 6 23.22 4.57 -23.65
C LYS A 6 21.90 4.51 -22.89
N ASN A 7 20.95 5.38 -23.21
CA ASN A 7 19.64 5.41 -22.55
C ASN A 7 18.80 4.16 -22.88
N ARG A 8 18.82 3.71 -24.15
CA ARG A 8 18.16 2.47 -24.57
C ARG A 8 18.72 1.24 -23.84
N TYR A 9 20.05 1.15 -23.71
CA TYR A 9 20.70 0.05 -22.99
C TYR A 9 20.24 -0.04 -21.53
N ILE A 10 20.17 1.09 -20.82
CA ILE A 10 19.71 1.14 -19.42
C ILE A 10 18.26 0.65 -19.29
N ILE A 11 17.37 1.09 -20.19
CA ILE A 11 15.96 0.69 -20.20
C ILE A 11 15.83 -0.82 -20.45
N ILE A 12 16.52 -1.35 -21.47
CA ILE A 12 16.48 -2.78 -21.80
C ILE A 12 16.97 -3.60 -20.61
N ARG A 13 18.10 -3.24 -20.00
CA ARG A 13 18.63 -3.90 -18.82
C ARG A 13 17.61 -3.91 -17.67
N ARG A 14 16.99 -2.76 -17.36
CA ARG A 14 15.97 -2.66 -16.31
C ARG A 14 14.81 -3.64 -16.56
N ILE A 15 14.31 -3.69 -17.80
CA ILE A 15 13.22 -4.57 -18.20
C ILE A 15 13.65 -6.05 -18.07
N SER A 16 14.84 -6.42 -18.56
CA SER A 16 15.33 -7.79 -18.47
C SER A 16 15.44 -8.29 -17.04
N PHE A 17 16.00 -7.48 -16.12
CA PHE A 17 16.10 -7.87 -14.72
C PHE A 17 14.74 -7.91 -14.03
N PHE A 18 13.83 -7.00 -14.36
CA PHE A 18 12.45 -7.04 -13.87
C PHE A 18 11.74 -8.34 -14.27
N ILE A 19 11.88 -8.74 -15.54
CA ILE A 19 11.34 -10.02 -16.03
C ILE A 19 11.98 -11.19 -15.28
N ALA A 20 13.30 -11.20 -15.12
CA ALA A 20 14.00 -12.27 -14.40
C ALA A 20 13.53 -12.42 -12.95
N PHE A 21 13.39 -11.32 -12.20
CA PHE A 21 12.83 -11.36 -10.83
C PHE A 21 11.38 -11.84 -10.81
N SER A 22 10.58 -11.45 -11.81
CA SER A 22 9.18 -11.87 -11.90
C SER A 22 9.03 -13.36 -12.24
N ILE A 23 9.88 -13.89 -13.12
CA ILE A 23 9.94 -15.33 -13.43
C ILE A 23 10.34 -16.11 -12.18
N ASN A 24 11.39 -15.68 -11.46
CA ASN A 24 11.83 -16.37 -10.24
C ASN A 24 10.74 -16.36 -9.15
N LEU A 25 9.98 -15.27 -9.05
CA LEU A 25 8.82 -15.16 -8.16
C LEU A 25 7.71 -16.15 -8.55
N PHE A 26 7.40 -16.28 -9.84
CA PHE A 26 6.40 -17.22 -10.33
C PHE A 26 6.83 -18.69 -10.14
N ILE A 27 8.12 -18.99 -10.31
CA ILE A 27 8.70 -20.29 -10.00
C ILE A 27 8.47 -20.63 -8.53
N ALA A 28 8.80 -19.71 -7.61
CA ALA A 28 8.57 -19.91 -6.17
C ALA A 28 7.10 -20.17 -5.83
N TYR A 29 6.18 -19.40 -6.41
CA TYR A 29 4.74 -19.64 -6.29
C TYR A 29 4.34 -21.05 -6.76
N SER A 30 4.82 -21.45 -7.94
CA SER A 30 4.48 -22.74 -8.56
C SER A 30 5.01 -23.91 -7.73
N ILE A 31 6.21 -23.77 -7.17
CA ILE A 31 6.79 -24.77 -6.25
C ILE A 31 5.92 -24.91 -5.00
N GLY A 32 5.53 -23.80 -4.37
CA GLY A 32 4.64 -23.85 -3.19
C GLY A 32 3.32 -24.53 -3.50
N TYR A 33 2.73 -24.22 -4.66
CA TYR A 33 1.49 -24.85 -5.12
C TYR A 33 1.64 -26.36 -5.36
N LEU A 34 2.71 -26.80 -6.04
CA LEU A 34 2.97 -28.21 -6.31
C LEU A 34 3.22 -29.03 -5.04
N ILE A 35 3.90 -28.44 -4.05
CA ILE A 35 4.13 -29.07 -2.75
C ILE A 35 2.81 -29.27 -2.02
N SER A 36 1.98 -28.22 -1.95
CA SER A 36 0.71 -28.32 -1.23
C SER A 36 -0.29 -29.26 -1.89
N LEU A 37 -0.19 -29.53 -3.20
CA LEU A 37 -1.01 -30.53 -3.88
C LEU A 37 -0.62 -31.98 -3.55
N ASN A 38 0.62 -32.21 -3.08
CA ASN A 38 1.15 -33.55 -2.85
C ASN A 38 1.64 -33.67 -1.41
N GLU A 39 0.89 -34.38 -0.56
CA GLU A 39 1.26 -34.62 0.84
C GLU A 39 2.46 -35.58 1.01
N SER A 40 3.13 -35.97 -0.08
CA SER A 40 4.29 -36.86 -0.02
C SER A 40 5.52 -36.13 0.52
N ILE A 41 6.23 -36.80 1.43
CA ILE A 41 7.52 -36.38 2.02
C ILE A 41 8.52 -35.94 0.94
N ILE A 42 8.49 -36.58 -0.23
CA ILE A 42 9.37 -36.27 -1.36
C ILE A 42 9.21 -34.82 -1.84
N TYR A 43 7.97 -34.32 -1.94
CA TYR A 43 7.74 -32.94 -2.39
C TYR A 43 8.15 -31.92 -1.33
N ASN A 44 7.95 -32.23 -0.04
CA ASN A 44 8.45 -31.40 1.05
C ASN A 44 9.99 -31.29 1.02
N LEU A 45 10.70 -32.40 0.78
CA LEU A 45 12.16 -32.42 0.63
C LEU A 45 12.61 -31.62 -0.60
N ILE A 46 11.92 -31.77 -1.73
CA ILE A 46 12.17 -30.97 -2.94
C ILE A 46 12.00 -29.47 -2.62
N GLY A 47 10.94 -29.08 -1.93
CA GLY A 47 10.71 -27.69 -1.52
C GLY A 47 11.84 -27.12 -0.67
N LEU A 48 12.33 -27.90 0.28
CA LEU A 48 13.43 -27.53 1.17
C LEU A 48 14.74 -27.26 0.41
N ILE A 49 14.95 -27.91 -0.74
CA ILE A 49 16.13 -27.70 -1.60
C ILE A 49 15.91 -26.54 -2.58
N ILE A 50 14.76 -26.50 -3.25
CA ILE A 50 14.53 -25.55 -4.34
C ILE A 50 14.35 -24.11 -3.81
N ILE A 51 13.73 -23.91 -2.65
CA ILE A 51 13.52 -22.55 -2.12
C ILE A 51 14.85 -21.84 -1.82
N PRO A 52 15.81 -22.43 -1.08
CA PRO A 52 17.15 -21.88 -0.97
C PRO A 52 17.81 -21.60 -2.33
N PHE A 53 17.63 -22.48 -3.32
CA PHE A 53 18.15 -22.27 -4.67
C PHE A 53 17.54 -21.03 -5.35
N THR A 54 16.22 -20.81 -5.25
CA THR A 54 15.58 -19.59 -5.78
C THR A 54 16.04 -18.31 -5.06
N LEU A 55 16.35 -18.39 -3.77
CA LEU A 55 16.96 -17.28 -3.01
C LEU A 55 18.39 -17.00 -3.46
N ILE A 56 19.19 -18.04 -3.74
CA ILE A 56 20.53 -17.91 -4.32
C ILE A 56 20.47 -17.24 -5.70
N ILE A 57 19.51 -17.64 -6.56
CA ILE A 57 19.28 -16.96 -7.85
C ILE A 57 18.98 -15.48 -7.64
N ASN A 58 18.08 -15.12 -6.70
CA ASN A 58 17.79 -13.72 -6.39
C ASN A 58 19.05 -12.95 -5.96
N TYR A 59 19.90 -13.54 -5.13
CA TYR A 59 21.17 -12.93 -4.73
C TYR A 59 22.06 -12.66 -5.95
N PHE A 60 22.22 -13.62 -6.85
CA PHE A 60 23.00 -13.45 -8.07
C PHE A 60 22.39 -12.39 -9.00
N LEU A 61 21.07 -12.37 -9.20
CA LEU A 61 20.40 -11.33 -9.98
C LEU A 61 20.65 -9.94 -9.41
N VAL A 62 20.56 -9.77 -8.09
CA VAL A 62 20.90 -8.51 -7.43
C VAL A 62 22.37 -8.16 -7.65
N GLN A 63 23.30 -9.11 -7.61
CA GLN A 63 24.73 -8.83 -7.86
C GLN A 63 24.99 -8.43 -9.32
N PHE A 64 24.43 -9.14 -10.31
CA PHE A 64 24.63 -8.86 -11.73
C PHE A 64 24.03 -7.52 -12.16
N TYR A 65 22.91 -7.13 -11.57
CA TYR A 65 22.32 -5.82 -11.82
C TYR A 65 23.27 -4.67 -11.44
N GLN A 66 24.32 -4.93 -10.66
CA GLN A 66 25.22 -3.92 -10.09
C GLN A 66 26.63 -3.88 -10.65
N ARG A 67 26.99 -4.84 -11.51
CA ARG A 67 28.37 -5.10 -11.93
C ARG A 67 29.12 -3.89 -12.54
N GLU A 68 28.42 -2.81 -12.91
CA GLU A 68 29.00 -1.61 -13.53
C GLU A 68 29.34 -0.44 -12.58
N LYS A 69 28.86 -0.41 -11.32
CA LYS A 69 29.10 0.74 -10.41
C LYS A 69 29.97 0.32 -9.21
N ARG A 70 31.27 0.60 -9.30
CA ARG A 70 32.32 0.30 -8.29
C ARG A 70 32.26 1.28 -7.11
N PHE A 71 31.63 0.98 -5.96
CA PHE A 71 31.95 1.62 -4.67
C PHE A 71 31.54 0.77 -3.45
N ASN A 72 32.28 0.88 -2.34
CA ASN A 72 32.11 0.08 -1.11
C ASN A 72 30.87 0.47 -0.26
N SER A 73 30.23 1.63 -0.50
CA SER A 73 28.97 2.05 0.16
C SER A 73 27.76 1.16 -0.18
N ILE A 74 27.93 0.22 -1.12
CA ILE A 74 26.86 -0.52 -1.78
C ILE A 74 26.47 -1.79 -1.00
N PHE A 75 27.29 -2.34 -0.10
CA PHE A 75 26.98 -3.60 0.60
C PHE A 75 25.69 -3.55 1.43
N LYS A 76 25.52 -2.54 2.30
CA LYS A 76 24.30 -2.38 3.11
C LYS A 76 23.05 -2.21 2.24
N ARG A 77 23.17 -1.53 1.09
CA ARG A 77 22.06 -1.28 0.16
C ARG A 77 21.73 -2.54 -0.67
N LYS A 78 22.75 -3.26 -1.15
CA LYS A 78 22.64 -4.60 -1.77
C LYS A 78 21.86 -5.52 -0.87
N PHE A 79 22.31 -5.65 0.38
CA PHE A 79 21.70 -6.52 1.36
C PHE A 79 20.23 -6.15 1.58
N MET A 80 19.94 -4.86 1.82
CA MET A 80 18.56 -4.39 2.01
C MET A 80 17.64 -4.77 0.84
N ILE A 81 18.11 -4.66 -0.40
CA ILE A 81 17.30 -4.95 -1.59
C ILE A 81 17.13 -6.43 -1.82
N PHE A 82 18.21 -7.19 -1.62
CA PHE A 82 18.14 -8.63 -1.57
C PHE A 82 17.10 -9.07 -0.54
N THR A 83 17.12 -8.52 0.68
CA THR A 83 16.12 -8.82 1.70
C THR A 83 14.70 -8.52 1.22
N PHE A 84 14.42 -7.36 0.62
CA PHE A 84 13.08 -7.03 0.13
C PHE A 84 12.60 -7.99 -0.96
N ILE A 85 13.44 -8.29 -1.96
CA ILE A 85 13.08 -9.20 -3.05
C ILE A 85 12.92 -10.64 -2.53
N SER A 86 13.78 -11.08 -1.61
CA SER A 86 13.68 -12.39 -0.97
C SER A 86 12.42 -12.54 -0.13
N ILE A 87 12.05 -11.54 0.67
CA ILE A 87 10.76 -11.53 1.39
C ILE A 87 9.59 -11.64 0.41
N ASN A 88 9.64 -10.88 -0.69
CA ASN A 88 8.59 -10.90 -1.71
C ASN A 88 8.48 -12.28 -2.40
N LEU A 89 9.60 -12.94 -2.63
CA LEU A 89 9.64 -14.31 -3.15
C LEU A 89 9.06 -15.32 -2.15
N LEU A 90 9.40 -15.19 -0.87
CA LEU A 90 8.85 -16.06 0.18
C LEU A 90 7.33 -15.87 0.30
N PHE A 91 6.81 -14.65 0.15
CA PHE A 91 5.37 -14.44 0.08
C PHE A 91 4.71 -15.16 -1.10
N ALA A 92 5.32 -15.13 -2.29
CA ALA A 92 4.80 -15.85 -3.44
C ALA A 92 4.75 -17.37 -3.19
N PHE A 93 5.80 -17.92 -2.59
CA PHE A 93 5.84 -19.32 -2.17
C PHE A 93 4.73 -19.65 -1.15
N SER A 94 4.57 -18.82 -0.10
CA SER A 94 3.52 -19.01 0.90
C SER A 94 2.10 -18.95 0.30
N ILE A 95 1.86 -18.08 -0.68
CA ILE A 95 0.58 -18.04 -1.41
C ILE A 95 0.34 -19.37 -2.12
N GLY A 96 1.36 -19.89 -2.83
CA GLY A 96 1.29 -21.18 -3.50
C GLY A 96 0.93 -22.31 -2.54
N LEU A 97 1.59 -22.37 -1.38
CA LEU A 97 1.31 -23.36 -0.34
C LEU A 97 -0.11 -23.26 0.24
N THR A 98 -0.69 -22.05 0.26
CA THR A 98 -1.96 -21.82 0.95
C THR A 98 -3.16 -22.16 0.07
N ILE A 99 -3.09 -21.93 -1.25
CA ILE A 99 -4.28 -22.06 -2.12
C ILE A 99 -4.94 -23.46 -2.05
N PRO A 100 -4.22 -24.59 -2.13
CA PRO A 100 -4.87 -25.90 -2.14
C PRO A 100 -5.55 -26.27 -0.82
N ILE A 101 -5.04 -25.75 0.31
CA ILE A 101 -5.60 -26.00 1.65
C ILE A 101 -6.77 -25.05 2.01
N MET A 102 -7.09 -24.09 1.14
CA MET A 102 -8.23 -23.19 1.35
C MET A 102 -9.55 -23.87 0.99
N GLU A 103 -10.57 -23.61 1.83
CA GLU A 103 -11.94 -24.12 1.70
C GLU A 103 -12.82 -23.19 0.85
N SER A 104 -12.49 -21.91 0.77
CA SER A 104 -13.26 -20.94 -0.01
C SER A 104 -13.32 -21.33 -1.49
N VAL A 105 -14.52 -21.23 -2.08
CA VAL A 105 -14.74 -21.45 -3.52
C VAL A 105 -13.91 -20.46 -4.36
N SER A 106 -13.58 -19.29 -3.80
CA SER A 106 -12.79 -18.27 -4.46
C SER A 106 -11.29 -18.38 -4.21
N ARG A 107 -10.77 -19.51 -3.70
CA ARG A 107 -9.36 -19.68 -3.30
C ARG A 107 -8.34 -19.34 -4.38
N PHE A 108 -8.60 -19.68 -5.65
CA PHE A 108 -7.67 -19.39 -6.74
C PHE A 108 -7.53 -17.88 -7.03
N ASN A 109 -8.54 -17.08 -6.67
CA ASN A 109 -8.47 -15.63 -6.82
C ASN A 109 -7.43 -15.00 -5.89
N PHE A 110 -7.07 -15.68 -4.79
CA PHE A 110 -5.98 -15.23 -3.93
C PHE A 110 -4.68 -15.08 -4.72
N GLY A 111 -4.30 -16.09 -5.50
CA GLY A 111 -3.12 -16.05 -6.37
C GLY A 111 -3.26 -15.00 -7.49
N ILE A 112 -4.44 -14.94 -8.13
CA ILE A 112 -4.71 -14.00 -9.23
C ILE A 112 -4.56 -12.54 -8.77
N VAL A 113 -4.96 -12.21 -7.53
CA VAL A 113 -4.85 -10.85 -7.00
C VAL A 113 -3.45 -10.59 -6.44
N MET A 114 -2.88 -11.52 -5.66
CA MET A 114 -1.65 -11.26 -4.93
C MET A 114 -0.40 -11.34 -5.80
N ILE A 115 -0.30 -12.29 -6.73
CA ILE A 115 0.91 -12.44 -7.56
C ILE A 115 1.21 -11.18 -8.39
N PRO A 116 0.23 -10.54 -9.08
CA PRO A 116 0.45 -9.26 -9.74
C PRO A 116 0.90 -8.15 -8.79
N LEU A 117 0.37 -8.09 -7.56
CA LEU A 117 0.80 -7.12 -6.56
C LEU A 117 2.26 -7.34 -6.14
N LEU A 118 2.70 -8.59 -5.98
CA LEU A 118 4.10 -8.91 -5.69
C LEU A 118 5.02 -8.57 -6.87
N ILE A 119 4.58 -8.76 -8.12
CA ILE A 119 5.31 -8.34 -9.32
C ILE A 119 5.48 -6.81 -9.34
N ILE A 120 4.41 -6.06 -9.06
CA ILE A 120 4.47 -4.59 -8.94
C ILE A 120 5.43 -4.17 -7.83
N LEU A 121 5.45 -4.89 -6.69
CA LEU A 121 6.38 -4.61 -5.60
C LEU A 121 7.85 -4.87 -5.98
N ASN A 122 8.13 -5.90 -6.79
CA ASN A 122 9.46 -6.13 -7.37
C ASN A 122 9.88 -4.94 -8.23
N TYR A 123 9.00 -4.47 -9.12
CA TYR A 123 9.27 -3.29 -9.95
C TYR A 123 9.57 -2.03 -9.11
N ILE A 124 8.77 -1.76 -8.08
CA ILE A 124 8.97 -0.62 -7.19
C ILE A 124 10.30 -0.73 -6.43
N THR A 125 10.66 -1.93 -6.00
CA THR A 125 11.95 -2.19 -5.32
C THR A 125 13.13 -1.93 -6.27
N MET A 126 13.01 -2.31 -7.54
CA MET A 126 14.01 -1.97 -8.56
C MET A 126 14.10 -0.47 -8.83
N LEU A 127 12.97 0.25 -8.94
CA LEU A 127 12.99 1.71 -9.10
C LEU A 127 13.67 2.42 -7.93
N ARG A 128 13.40 1.95 -6.70
CA ARG A 128 14.11 2.45 -5.52
C ARG A 128 15.61 2.20 -5.64
N TYR A 129 15.98 1.05 -6.20
CA TYR A 129 17.38 0.72 -6.35
C TYR A 129 18.12 1.67 -7.31
N ASP A 130 17.50 2.01 -8.44
CA ASP A 130 18.07 2.98 -9.37
C ASP A 130 18.23 4.37 -8.74
N ASN A 131 17.24 4.79 -7.95
CA ASN A 131 17.34 6.05 -7.20
C ASN A 131 18.48 6.06 -6.17
N TYR A 132 18.88 4.91 -5.62
CA TYR A 132 20.07 4.85 -4.75
C TYR A 132 21.37 5.02 -5.53
N LEU A 133 21.43 4.52 -6.77
CA LEU A 133 22.62 4.61 -7.62
C LEU A 133 22.80 6.01 -8.24
N ASP A 134 21.72 6.75 -8.42
CA ASP A 134 21.76 8.13 -8.92
C ASP A 134 22.08 9.15 -7.81
N LYS A 135 22.09 8.73 -6.54
CA LYS A 135 22.40 9.60 -5.39
C LYS A 135 23.89 9.94 -5.32
N GLU A 136 24.73 9.15 -5.96
CA GLU A 136 26.20 9.28 -5.93
C GLU A 136 26.76 10.06 -7.13
N VAL A 137 25.93 10.38 -8.14
CA VAL A 137 26.36 11.07 -9.38
C VAL A 137 25.94 12.55 -9.41
N MET A 138 25.10 13.00 -8.46
CA MET A 138 24.58 14.37 -8.45
C MET A 138 25.51 15.31 -7.69
N ASP A 139 26.21 16.16 -8.45
CA ASP A 139 26.88 17.36 -7.97
C ASP A 139 25.86 18.32 -7.31
N PRO A 140 26.07 18.76 -6.05
CA PRO A 140 25.18 19.70 -5.37
C PRO A 140 25.00 21.04 -6.11
N ASN A 141 25.84 21.35 -7.11
CA ASN A 141 25.77 22.60 -7.88
C ASN A 141 24.84 22.58 -9.11
N LYS A 142 23.99 21.56 -9.30
CA LYS A 142 23.07 21.53 -10.44
C LYS A 142 21.93 22.56 -10.28
N LYS A 143 22.21 23.80 -10.70
CA LYS A 143 21.34 24.99 -10.85
C LYS A 143 20.07 24.79 -11.71
N GLU A 144 19.72 23.56 -12.09
CA GLU A 144 18.56 23.26 -12.94
C GLU A 144 17.20 23.34 -12.21
N SER A 145 17.17 23.39 -10.86
CA SER A 145 15.90 23.49 -10.12
C SER A 145 15.28 24.89 -10.12
N GLU A 146 16.07 25.95 -10.34
CA GLU A 146 15.57 27.33 -10.32
C GLU A 146 14.88 27.74 -11.63
N ALA A 147 15.23 27.13 -12.77
CA ALA A 147 14.68 27.49 -14.08
C ALA A 147 13.22 27.01 -14.32
N LEU A 148 12.74 26.01 -13.57
CA LEU A 148 11.38 25.45 -13.70
C LEU A 148 10.34 26.12 -12.77
N LEU A 149 10.80 26.97 -11.85
CA LEU A 149 9.97 27.66 -10.87
C LEU A 149 9.70 29.09 -11.34
N ASN A 150 8.95 29.28 -12.43
CA ASN A 150 8.45 30.60 -12.77
C ASN A 150 7.29 30.94 -11.79
N PRO A 151 7.51 31.80 -10.77
CA PRO A 151 6.66 31.85 -9.57
C PRO A 151 5.39 32.68 -9.77
N LYS A 152 5.13 33.17 -10.98
CA LYS A 152 4.16 34.25 -11.20
C LYS A 152 2.70 33.93 -10.82
N ASN A 153 2.31 32.66 -10.59
CA ASN A 153 0.91 32.32 -10.31
C ASN A 153 0.65 31.17 -9.31
N ARG A 154 1.64 30.62 -8.61
CA ARG A 154 1.42 29.46 -7.71
C ARG A 154 2.16 29.63 -6.38
N PRO A 155 1.52 29.32 -5.23
CA PRO A 155 2.20 29.37 -3.95
C PRO A 155 3.32 28.31 -3.91
N ILE A 156 4.39 28.61 -3.20
CA ILE A 156 5.46 27.65 -2.87
C ILE A 156 5.42 27.50 -1.36
N ILE A 157 5.36 26.26 -0.87
CA ILE A 157 5.45 25.96 0.56
C ILE A 157 6.80 25.31 0.83
N GLU A 158 7.53 25.85 1.79
CA GLU A 158 8.79 25.28 2.26
C GLU A 158 8.56 24.52 3.57
N PHE A 159 9.04 23.27 3.62
CA PHE A 159 8.96 22.42 4.80
C PHE A 159 10.21 21.54 4.88
N GLU A 160 10.89 21.53 6.03
CA GLU A 160 12.15 20.80 6.24
C GLU A 160 13.22 21.06 5.14
N GLY A 161 13.36 22.31 4.70
CA GLY A 161 14.30 22.70 3.65
C GLY A 161 13.95 22.20 2.23
N LYS A 162 12.75 21.64 2.03
CA LYS A 162 12.24 21.19 0.73
C LYS A 162 11.13 22.10 0.22
N LYS A 163 11.10 22.31 -1.11
CA LYS A 163 10.11 23.12 -1.80
C LYS A 163 8.98 22.24 -2.33
N TYR A 164 7.75 22.56 -1.93
CA TYR A 164 6.54 21.86 -2.36
C TYR A 164 5.74 22.72 -3.33
N LEU A 165 5.60 22.21 -4.56
CA LEU A 165 4.78 22.80 -5.60
C LEU A 165 3.87 21.73 -6.20
N PHE A 166 2.56 21.94 -6.17
CA PHE A 166 1.59 20.97 -6.69
C PHE A 166 0.91 21.44 -7.98
N SER A 167 0.40 20.48 -8.76
CA SER A 167 -0.52 20.79 -9.87
C SER A 167 -1.96 20.81 -9.36
N LEU A 168 -2.79 21.68 -9.92
CA LEU A 168 -4.22 21.73 -9.55
C LEU A 168 -4.89 20.37 -9.83
N ASN A 169 -4.55 19.74 -10.96
CA ASN A 169 -5.06 18.42 -11.33
C ASN A 169 -4.72 17.38 -10.26
N SER A 170 -3.49 17.39 -9.69
CA SER A 170 -3.13 16.46 -8.62
C SER A 170 -3.89 16.72 -7.31
N LEU A 171 -4.30 17.96 -7.05
CA LEU A 171 -5.14 18.30 -5.90
C LEU A 171 -6.59 17.84 -6.12
N ILE A 172 -7.15 18.09 -7.30
CA ILE A 172 -8.49 17.61 -7.68
C ILE A 172 -8.55 16.08 -7.59
N LEU A 173 -7.50 15.39 -8.09
CA LEU A 173 -7.39 13.94 -7.98
C LEU A 173 -7.35 13.47 -6.53
N LEU A 174 -6.75 14.22 -5.59
CA LEU A 174 -6.82 13.86 -4.17
C LEU A 174 -8.25 13.94 -3.64
N PHE A 175 -8.97 15.04 -3.87
CA PHE A 175 -10.30 15.24 -3.28
C PHE A 175 -11.41 14.42 -3.95
N VAL A 176 -11.30 14.16 -5.26
CA VAL A 176 -12.32 13.43 -6.03
C VAL A 176 -11.89 11.98 -6.27
N GLY A 177 -10.63 11.78 -6.65
CA GLY A 177 -10.09 10.47 -6.98
C GLY A 177 -9.92 9.58 -5.75
N ALA A 178 -9.52 10.12 -4.59
CA ALA A 178 -9.36 9.30 -3.39
C ALA A 178 -10.68 8.68 -2.91
N PRO A 179 -11.79 9.44 -2.71
CA PRO A 179 -13.08 8.84 -2.33
C PRO A 179 -13.59 7.85 -3.37
N LEU A 180 -13.48 8.18 -4.66
CA LEU A 180 -13.95 7.32 -5.75
C LEU A 180 -13.18 5.98 -5.77
N LEU A 181 -11.85 6.03 -5.65
CA LEU A 181 -11.03 4.82 -5.59
C LEU A 181 -11.26 4.03 -4.30
N THR A 182 -11.47 4.69 -3.16
CA THR A 182 -11.84 4.00 -1.92
C THR A 182 -13.11 3.19 -2.11
N VAL A 183 -14.15 3.77 -2.72
CA VAL A 183 -15.41 3.06 -3.01
C VAL A 183 -15.19 1.90 -3.98
N ILE A 184 -14.42 2.10 -5.05
CA ILE A 184 -14.11 1.05 -6.03
C ILE A 184 -13.37 -0.13 -5.37
N ILE A 185 -12.32 0.14 -4.59
CA ILE A 185 -11.55 -0.91 -3.91
C ILE A 185 -12.42 -1.62 -2.88
N TYR A 186 -13.26 -0.88 -2.14
CA TYR A 186 -14.18 -1.49 -1.18
C TYR A 186 -15.14 -2.47 -1.86
N PHE A 187 -15.82 -2.03 -2.92
CA PHE A 187 -16.73 -2.91 -3.65
C PHE A 187 -16.00 -4.09 -4.28
N PHE A 188 -14.78 -3.91 -4.76
CA PHE A 188 -13.96 -5.02 -5.23
C PHE A 188 -13.81 -6.09 -4.13
N PHE A 189 -13.40 -5.72 -2.91
CA PHE A 189 -13.23 -6.69 -1.82
C PHE A 189 -14.53 -7.28 -1.27
N ASP A 190 -15.67 -6.61 -1.48
CA ASP A 190 -16.99 -7.12 -1.12
C ASP A 190 -17.53 -8.17 -2.12
N LEU A 191 -16.92 -8.30 -3.30
CA LEU A 191 -17.29 -9.34 -4.26
C LEU A 191 -16.92 -10.73 -3.74
N LYS A 192 -17.74 -11.74 -4.08
CA LYS A 192 -17.51 -13.16 -3.76
C LYS A 192 -16.14 -13.69 -4.20
N ILE A 193 -15.55 -13.08 -5.24
CA ILE A 193 -14.21 -13.43 -5.70
C ILE A 193 -13.13 -13.20 -4.64
N ASN A 194 -13.39 -12.39 -3.61
CA ASN A 194 -12.44 -12.02 -2.57
C ASN A 194 -12.70 -12.70 -1.21
N TYR A 195 -13.60 -13.68 -1.14
CA TYR A 195 -13.88 -14.41 0.11
C TYR A 195 -12.73 -15.28 0.61
N TRP A 196 -11.68 -15.46 -0.20
CA TRP A 196 -10.40 -15.99 0.27
C TRP A 196 -9.80 -15.13 1.40
N LEU A 197 -10.04 -13.81 1.40
CA LEU A 197 -9.58 -12.92 2.47
C LEU A 197 -10.35 -13.17 3.77
N HIS A 198 -11.64 -13.47 3.67
CA HIS A 198 -12.48 -13.77 4.84
C HIS A 198 -11.97 -15.03 5.53
N GLU A 199 -11.67 -16.07 4.76
CA GLU A 199 -11.10 -17.31 5.27
C GLU A 199 -9.80 -17.08 6.06
N ILE A 200 -8.86 -16.33 5.50
CA ILE A 200 -7.58 -16.03 6.15
C ILE A 200 -7.82 -15.35 7.50
N VAL A 201 -8.68 -14.32 7.52
CA VAL A 201 -8.95 -13.55 8.74
C VAL A 201 -9.67 -14.40 9.79
N VAL A 202 -10.67 -15.19 9.38
CA VAL A 202 -11.48 -16.02 10.29
C VAL A 202 -10.66 -17.14 10.89
N LYS A 203 -9.87 -17.86 10.08
CA LYS A 203 -8.97 -18.91 10.57
C LYS A 203 -7.87 -18.36 11.48
N GLN A 204 -7.26 -17.23 11.12
CA GLN A 204 -6.24 -16.61 11.98
C GLN A 204 -6.84 -16.11 13.31
N THR A 205 -8.04 -15.52 13.29
CA THR A 205 -8.70 -15.06 14.51
C THR A 205 -9.01 -16.24 15.42
N THR A 206 -9.54 -17.33 14.87
CA THR A 206 -9.88 -18.54 15.63
C THR A 206 -8.64 -19.22 16.23
N LEU A 207 -7.55 -19.30 15.46
CA LEU A 207 -6.26 -19.76 15.97
C LEU A 207 -5.83 -18.98 17.23
N PHE A 208 -5.92 -17.65 17.18
CA PHE A 208 -5.53 -16.82 18.33
C PHE A 208 -6.53 -16.88 19.49
N LEU A 209 -7.83 -17.03 19.23
CA LEU A 209 -8.82 -17.23 20.29
C LEU A 209 -8.50 -18.49 21.10
N ASN A 210 -8.19 -19.58 20.40
CA ASN A 210 -7.84 -20.85 21.06
C ASN A 210 -6.47 -20.76 21.73
N LEU A 211 -5.48 -20.14 21.10
CA LEU A 211 -4.14 -20.01 21.67
C LEU A 211 -4.11 -19.12 22.93
N LEU A 212 -4.86 -18.02 22.95
CA LEU A 212 -4.79 -17.02 24.01
C LEU A 212 -5.83 -17.24 25.13
N PHE A 213 -6.98 -17.83 24.81
CA PHE A 213 -8.12 -17.91 25.72
C PHE A 213 -8.70 -19.32 25.89
N ASP A 214 -8.16 -20.32 25.20
CA ASP A 214 -8.59 -21.73 25.26
C ASP A 214 -10.11 -21.91 25.08
N MET A 215 -10.67 -21.21 24.08
CA MET A 215 -12.12 -21.11 23.92
C MET A 215 -12.76 -22.31 23.22
N GLY A 216 -11.98 -23.18 22.57
CA GLY A 216 -12.52 -24.21 21.68
C GLY A 216 -13.35 -23.62 20.53
N ALA A 217 -13.02 -22.42 20.07
CA ALA A 217 -13.68 -21.77 18.95
C ALA A 217 -13.35 -22.49 17.63
N GLU A 218 -14.34 -22.60 16.75
CA GLU A 218 -14.21 -23.23 15.43
C GLU A 218 -14.68 -22.29 14.32
N THR A 219 -14.31 -22.61 13.09
CA THR A 219 -14.75 -21.89 11.90
C THR A 219 -15.52 -22.80 10.98
N GLN A 220 -16.61 -22.31 10.40
CA GLN A 220 -17.36 -23.06 9.40
C GLN A 220 -17.56 -22.22 8.14
N TYR A 221 -17.34 -22.88 7.00
CA TYR A 221 -17.64 -22.36 5.68
C TYR A 221 -19.04 -22.81 5.24
N LEU A 222 -19.89 -21.84 4.90
CA LEU A 222 -21.24 -22.05 4.39
C LEU A 222 -21.28 -21.77 2.89
N ILE A 223 -21.69 -22.76 2.11
CA ILE A 223 -21.75 -22.65 0.64
C ILE A 223 -22.90 -21.72 0.20
N ALA A 224 -23.98 -21.68 0.97
CA ALA A 224 -25.16 -20.87 0.71
C ALA A 224 -25.41 -19.87 1.84
N GLY A 225 -25.92 -18.69 1.48
CA GLY A 225 -26.23 -17.61 2.41
C GLY A 225 -25.60 -16.28 2.01
N LYS A 226 -25.91 -15.22 2.79
CA LYS A 226 -25.31 -13.89 2.63
C LYS A 226 -23.86 -13.87 3.11
N TYR A 227 -23.57 -14.58 4.20
CA TYR A 227 -22.25 -14.67 4.81
C TYR A 227 -21.75 -16.11 4.74
N HIS A 228 -20.57 -16.29 4.15
CA HIS A 228 -20.01 -17.61 3.87
C HIS A 228 -19.09 -18.13 4.98
N TRP A 229 -18.69 -17.28 5.92
CA TRP A 229 -17.86 -17.68 7.05
C TRP A 229 -18.56 -17.29 8.35
N ASN A 230 -18.49 -18.16 9.34
CA ASN A 230 -18.94 -17.86 10.70
C ASN A 230 -17.94 -18.40 11.74
N PHE A 231 -18.00 -17.84 12.93
CA PHE A 231 -17.36 -18.36 14.12
C PHE A 231 -18.37 -19.23 14.88
N ILE A 232 -17.96 -20.44 15.24
CA ILE A 232 -18.68 -21.32 16.14
C ILE A 232 -18.03 -21.17 17.51
N ILE A 233 -18.80 -20.65 18.46
CA ILE A 233 -18.33 -20.40 19.83
C ILE A 233 -19.06 -21.35 20.77
N PRO A 234 -18.35 -22.18 21.56
CA PRO A 234 -19.00 -23.13 22.46
C PRO A 234 -19.99 -22.46 23.42
N GLY A 235 -21.19 -23.04 23.51
CA GLY A 235 -22.24 -22.54 24.40
C GLY A 235 -22.89 -21.21 23.98
N ARG A 236 -22.60 -20.69 22.78
CA ARG A 236 -23.16 -19.43 22.26
C ARG A 236 -23.67 -19.58 20.83
N ALA A 237 -24.48 -18.63 20.39
CA ALA A 237 -24.89 -18.53 18.99
C ALA A 237 -23.70 -18.16 18.09
N SER A 238 -23.66 -18.73 16.88
CA SER A 238 -22.63 -18.44 15.88
C SER A 238 -22.61 -16.97 15.46
N ILE A 239 -21.42 -16.45 15.18
CA ILE A 239 -21.23 -15.07 14.72
C ILE A 239 -20.86 -15.10 13.24
N TYR A 240 -21.68 -14.50 12.39
CA TYR A 240 -21.38 -14.40 10.95
C TYR A 240 -20.29 -13.37 10.67
N PHE A 241 -19.37 -13.72 9.77
CA PHE A 241 -18.28 -12.87 9.36
C PHE A 241 -18.63 -12.06 8.12
N GLU A 242 -18.48 -10.74 8.21
CA GLU A 242 -18.76 -9.81 7.13
C GLU A 242 -17.47 -9.23 6.54
N THR A 243 -17.54 -8.67 5.33
CA THR A 243 -16.42 -7.95 4.70
C THR A 243 -15.89 -6.84 5.62
N PHE A 244 -16.76 -6.15 6.36
CA PHE A 244 -16.35 -5.14 7.33
C PHE A 244 -15.45 -5.71 8.45
N CYS A 245 -15.66 -6.96 8.84
CA CYS A 245 -14.86 -7.65 9.86
C CYS A 245 -13.43 -7.90 9.40
N THR A 246 -13.08 -7.71 8.13
CA THR A 246 -11.67 -7.78 7.67
C THR A 246 -10.88 -6.50 7.98
N GLY A 247 -11.54 -5.39 8.30
CA GLY A 247 -10.92 -4.07 8.43
C GLY A 247 -10.63 -3.39 7.08
N ILE A 248 -11.07 -3.98 5.96
CA ILE A 248 -10.74 -3.49 4.61
C ILE A 248 -11.24 -2.06 4.36
N GLN A 249 -12.34 -1.63 4.98
CA GLN A 249 -12.88 -0.28 4.80
C GLN A 249 -11.85 0.81 5.14
N ALA A 250 -11.22 0.70 6.32
CA ALA A 250 -10.19 1.65 6.72
C ALA A 250 -8.98 1.58 5.79
N ILE A 251 -8.56 0.37 5.43
CA ILE A 251 -7.46 0.14 4.47
C ILE A 251 -7.76 0.82 3.12
N CYS A 252 -8.98 0.71 2.60
CA CYS A 252 -9.40 1.33 1.34
C CYS A 252 -9.39 2.86 1.39
N VAL A 253 -9.82 3.46 2.51
CA VAL A 253 -9.78 4.92 2.72
C VAL A 253 -8.34 5.40 2.64
N PHE A 254 -7.45 4.79 3.42
CA PHE A 254 -6.04 5.16 3.44
C PHE A 254 -5.33 4.84 2.13
N ALA A 255 -5.68 3.74 1.46
CA ALA A 255 -5.15 3.41 0.15
C ALA A 255 -5.50 4.47 -0.90
N GLY A 256 -6.77 4.90 -0.95
CA GLY A 256 -7.23 5.99 -1.82
C GLY A 256 -6.44 7.27 -1.57
N ILE A 257 -6.32 7.70 -0.30
CA ILE A 257 -5.58 8.90 0.09
C ILE A 257 -4.10 8.80 -0.30
N ILE A 258 -3.42 7.70 0.03
CA ILE A 258 -1.98 7.54 -0.22
C ILE A 258 -1.69 7.51 -1.73
N ILE A 259 -2.50 6.78 -2.51
CA ILE A 259 -2.33 6.68 -3.97
C ILE A 259 -2.47 8.05 -4.61
N PHE A 260 -3.51 8.82 -4.26
CA PHE A 260 -3.77 10.13 -4.86
C PHE A 260 -3.11 11.31 -4.18
N THR A 261 -2.37 11.11 -3.08
CA THR A 261 -1.57 12.18 -2.47
C THR A 261 -0.69 12.82 -3.56
N PRO A 262 -0.77 14.14 -3.80
CA PRO A 262 -0.06 14.77 -4.88
C PRO A 262 1.45 14.70 -4.64
N HIS A 263 2.23 14.74 -5.71
CA HIS A 263 3.69 14.78 -5.61
C HIS A 263 4.19 16.18 -5.98
N SER A 264 5.25 16.64 -5.31
CA SER A 264 5.88 17.91 -5.65
C SER A 264 6.39 17.89 -7.09
N LYS A 265 6.33 19.02 -7.77
CA LYS A 265 6.96 19.24 -9.07
C LYS A 265 8.47 19.42 -8.96
N ASP A 266 8.97 19.75 -7.76
CA ASP A 266 10.40 19.82 -7.50
C ASP A 266 11.05 18.43 -7.64
N PRO A 267 12.04 18.23 -8.54
CA PRO A 267 12.64 16.93 -8.80
C PRO A 267 13.30 16.30 -7.56
N LEU A 268 13.90 17.11 -6.69
CA LEU A 268 14.56 16.64 -5.48
C LEU A 268 13.54 16.10 -4.47
N THR A 269 12.45 16.84 -4.27
CA THR A 269 11.36 16.47 -3.35
C THR A 269 10.53 15.29 -3.88
N LYS A 270 10.33 15.22 -5.21
CA LYS A 270 9.59 14.12 -5.88
C LYS A 270 10.32 12.78 -5.80
N ARG A 271 11.64 12.77 -5.58
CA ARG A 271 12.45 11.55 -5.55
C ARG A 271 11.91 10.54 -4.55
N ASP A 272 11.99 9.25 -4.91
CA ASP A 272 11.53 8.13 -4.08
C ASP A 272 10.04 8.17 -3.69
N ILE A 273 9.20 9.04 -4.27
CA ILE A 273 7.79 9.19 -3.88
C ILE A 273 7.00 7.89 -4.01
N ILE A 274 7.24 7.10 -5.08
CA ILE A 274 6.56 5.82 -5.30
C ILE A 274 6.90 4.84 -4.17
N TRP A 275 8.17 4.78 -3.77
CA TRP A 275 8.59 3.95 -2.64
C TRP A 275 7.98 4.43 -1.32
N ARG A 276 7.96 5.75 -1.05
CA ARG A 276 7.38 6.31 0.17
C ARG A 276 5.87 6.01 0.27
N LYS A 277 5.14 6.13 -0.85
CA LYS A 277 3.74 5.72 -0.97
C LYS A 277 3.55 4.22 -0.71
N THR A 278 4.32 3.39 -1.39
CA THR A 278 4.24 1.92 -1.26
C THR A 278 4.53 1.46 0.17
N LYS A 279 5.58 2.00 0.78
CA LYS A 279 5.90 1.74 2.19
C LYS A 279 4.74 2.15 3.11
N SER A 280 4.14 3.32 2.87
CA SER A 280 3.01 3.79 3.68
C SER A 280 1.78 2.91 3.50
N LEU A 281 1.48 2.45 2.27
CA LEU A 281 0.40 1.50 1.98
C LEU A 281 0.63 0.20 2.75
N ILE A 282 1.80 -0.43 2.60
CA ILE A 282 2.10 -1.71 3.26
C ILE A 282 1.98 -1.57 4.79
N VAL A 283 2.63 -0.56 5.38
CA VAL A 283 2.65 -0.43 6.84
C VAL A 283 1.28 -0.05 7.40
N SER A 284 0.54 0.85 6.74
CA SER A 284 -0.83 1.18 7.18
C SER A 284 -1.77 -0.02 7.08
N SER A 285 -1.72 -0.79 5.99
CA SER A 285 -2.50 -2.02 5.83
C SER A 285 -2.19 -3.05 6.91
N VAL A 286 -0.90 -3.27 7.23
CA VAL A 286 -0.48 -4.21 8.28
C VAL A 286 -0.97 -3.76 9.65
N ILE A 287 -0.82 -2.47 9.99
CA ILE A 287 -1.30 -1.95 11.28
C ILE A 287 -2.82 -2.12 11.40
N PHE A 288 -3.58 -1.72 10.38
CA PHE A 288 -5.04 -1.89 10.39
C PHE A 288 -5.45 -3.35 10.50
N TYR A 289 -4.77 -4.24 9.76
CA TYR A 289 -5.02 -5.67 9.82
C TYR A 289 -4.83 -6.23 11.24
N VAL A 290 -3.67 -5.98 11.84
CA VAL A 290 -3.33 -6.47 13.20
C VAL A 290 -4.31 -5.93 14.22
N VAL A 291 -4.58 -4.62 14.18
CA VAL A 291 -5.54 -3.97 15.07
C VAL A 291 -6.93 -4.57 14.93
N ASN A 292 -7.35 -4.86 13.70
CA ASN A 292 -8.67 -5.40 13.46
C ASN A 292 -8.79 -6.84 13.95
N VAL A 293 -7.74 -7.67 13.78
CA VAL A 293 -7.66 -9.00 14.41
C VAL A 293 -7.77 -8.88 15.93
N ILE A 294 -6.96 -8.02 16.58
CA ILE A 294 -7.03 -7.80 18.03
C ILE A 294 -8.43 -7.36 18.47
N ARG A 295 -9.06 -6.43 17.73
CA ARG A 295 -10.44 -6.01 17.98
C ARG A 295 -11.39 -7.20 17.98
N MET A 296 -11.32 -8.09 16.98
CA MET A 296 -12.19 -9.27 16.93
C MET A 296 -11.89 -10.25 18.07
N LEU A 297 -10.62 -10.45 18.44
CA LEU A 297 -10.25 -11.31 19.57
C LEU A 297 -10.92 -10.84 20.85
N ILE A 298 -10.82 -9.54 21.16
CA ILE A 298 -11.43 -8.96 22.35
C ILE A 298 -12.97 -9.05 22.26
N GLN A 299 -13.56 -8.72 21.11
CA GLN A 299 -15.01 -8.74 20.93
C GLN A 299 -15.61 -10.15 21.14
N ILE A 300 -14.99 -11.17 20.54
CA ILE A 300 -15.46 -12.55 20.61
C ILE A 300 -15.23 -13.13 22.01
N TYR A 301 -14.09 -12.84 22.63
CA TYR A 301 -13.81 -13.26 24.01
C TYR A 301 -14.81 -12.66 25.02
N LEU A 302 -15.08 -11.36 24.94
CA LEU A 302 -16.05 -10.71 25.81
C LEU A 302 -17.47 -11.29 25.60
N TYR A 303 -17.82 -11.60 24.35
CA TYR A 303 -19.09 -12.26 24.06
C TYR A 303 -19.17 -13.67 24.66
N PHE A 304 -18.07 -14.44 24.60
CA PHE A 304 -17.97 -15.76 25.19
C PHE A 304 -18.24 -15.74 26.71
N ILE A 305 -17.58 -14.84 27.45
CA ILE A 305 -17.78 -14.69 28.91
C ILE A 305 -19.13 -14.06 29.30
N GLY A 306 -19.94 -13.63 28.32
CA GLY A 306 -21.35 -13.31 28.51
C GLY A 306 -21.78 -11.86 28.39
N TYR A 307 -20.91 -10.98 27.90
CA TYR A 307 -21.33 -9.64 27.50
C TYR A 307 -22.23 -9.70 26.26
N ARG A 308 -23.18 -8.76 26.14
CA ARG A 308 -24.09 -8.70 24.99
C ARG A 308 -23.34 -8.23 23.75
N TRP A 309 -23.50 -8.93 22.63
CA TRP A 309 -22.83 -8.60 21.37
C TRP A 309 -23.03 -7.14 20.93
N ALA A 310 -24.25 -6.62 21.05
CA ALA A 310 -24.58 -5.25 20.66
C ALA A 310 -23.73 -4.19 21.37
N ASP A 311 -23.48 -4.37 22.67
CA ASP A 311 -22.77 -3.37 23.49
C ASP A 311 -21.27 -3.35 23.19
N ILE A 312 -20.71 -4.53 22.91
CA ILE A 312 -19.27 -4.72 22.66
C ILE A 312 -18.93 -4.34 21.21
N HIS A 313 -19.80 -4.72 20.25
CA HIS A 313 -19.52 -4.58 18.83
C HIS A 313 -19.29 -3.12 18.47
N TYR A 314 -20.16 -2.19 18.86
CA TYR A 314 -20.02 -0.78 18.50
C TYR A 314 -18.92 -0.05 19.29
N SER A 315 -18.83 -0.30 20.59
CA SER A 315 -17.90 0.42 21.48
C SER A 315 -16.43 0.15 21.12
N ILE A 316 -16.06 -1.10 20.89
CA ILE A 316 -14.68 -1.45 20.52
C ILE A 316 -14.37 -1.03 19.08
N SER A 317 -15.39 -0.95 18.22
CA SER A 317 -15.21 -0.40 16.86
C SER A 317 -14.81 1.07 16.89
N ALA A 318 -15.39 1.86 17.79
CA ALA A 318 -15.04 3.28 17.91
C ALA A 318 -13.57 3.49 18.31
N ALA A 319 -12.98 2.58 19.09
CA ALA A 319 -11.56 2.64 19.48
C ALA A 319 -10.59 2.58 18.28
N SER A 320 -11.01 2.03 17.13
CA SER A 320 -10.21 2.02 15.91
C SER A 320 -9.89 3.42 15.34
N SER A 321 -10.65 4.45 15.74
CA SER A 321 -10.42 5.84 15.35
C SER A 321 -9.08 6.39 15.86
N PHE A 322 -8.63 5.98 17.06
CA PHE A 322 -7.30 6.36 17.59
C PHE A 322 -6.16 5.83 16.71
N ILE A 323 -6.35 4.65 16.14
CA ILE A 323 -5.35 4.00 15.28
C ILE A 323 -5.27 4.72 13.93
N ALA A 324 -6.40 5.19 13.40
CA ALA A 324 -6.41 6.04 12.23
C ALA A 324 -5.59 7.33 12.45
N ALA A 325 -5.67 7.96 13.64
CA ALA A 325 -4.85 9.13 13.96
C ALA A 325 -3.34 8.82 13.99
N ILE A 326 -2.94 7.69 14.59
CA ILE A 326 -1.54 7.22 14.58
C ILE A 326 -1.04 7.02 13.15
N ILE A 327 -1.87 6.43 12.28
CA ILE A 327 -1.52 6.19 10.88
C ILE A 327 -1.36 7.50 10.11
N VAL A 328 -2.21 8.51 10.37
CA VAL A 328 -2.03 9.86 9.80
C VAL A 328 -0.69 10.47 10.21
N LEU A 329 -0.27 10.31 11.47
CA LEU A 329 1.04 10.77 11.94
C LEU A 329 2.21 10.03 11.25
N LEU A 330 2.12 8.71 11.10
CA LEU A 330 3.12 7.93 10.36
C LEU A 330 3.18 8.31 8.89
N MET A 331 2.01 8.55 8.27
CA MET A 331 1.91 9.05 6.90
C MET A 331 2.56 10.43 6.76
N HIS A 332 2.37 11.33 7.72
CA HIS A 332 3.02 12.64 7.68
C HIS A 332 4.55 12.50 7.64
N LYS A 333 5.11 11.57 8.41
CA LYS A 333 6.55 11.28 8.42
C LYS A 333 7.08 10.73 7.09
N TRP A 334 6.32 9.92 6.37
CA TRP A 334 6.79 9.30 5.12
C TRP A 334 6.35 10.05 3.86
N ILE A 335 5.20 10.69 3.88
CA ILE A 335 4.57 11.42 2.78
C ILE A 335 4.07 12.77 3.32
N PRO A 336 4.98 13.69 3.70
CA PRO A 336 4.59 15.02 4.15
C PRO A 336 3.76 15.78 3.11
N GLU A 337 3.87 15.41 1.83
CA GLU A 337 3.05 15.94 0.74
C GLU A 337 1.55 15.90 1.03
N PHE A 338 1.07 14.90 1.78
CA PHE A 338 -0.34 14.80 2.13
C PHE A 338 -0.80 16.04 2.92
N ILE A 339 -0.19 16.31 4.07
CA ILE A 339 -0.55 17.47 4.92
C ILE A 339 -0.25 18.78 4.19
N ILE A 340 0.90 18.87 3.53
CA ILE A 340 1.30 20.09 2.82
C ILE A 340 0.32 20.39 1.67
N SER A 341 -0.24 19.36 1.01
CA SER A 341 -1.24 19.56 -0.04
C SER A 341 -2.57 20.12 0.48
N LEU A 342 -2.96 19.78 1.71
CA LEU A 342 -4.13 20.36 2.38
C LEU A 342 -3.89 21.85 2.68
N ILE A 343 -2.73 22.18 3.24
CA ILE A 343 -2.31 23.58 3.50
C ILE A 343 -2.24 24.38 2.19
N TYR A 344 -1.69 23.77 1.14
CA TYR A 344 -1.60 24.37 -0.19
C TYR A 344 -2.99 24.65 -0.78
N THR A 345 -3.91 23.70 -0.65
CA THR A 345 -5.30 23.84 -1.11
C THR A 345 -6.01 24.96 -0.37
N TYR A 346 -5.88 25.01 0.96
CA TYR A 346 -6.42 26.10 1.77
C TYR A 346 -5.88 27.47 1.32
N THR A 347 -4.58 27.56 1.05
CA THR A 347 -3.93 28.79 0.57
C THR A 347 -4.47 29.22 -0.80
N LEU A 348 -4.69 28.27 -1.71
CA LEU A 348 -5.33 28.55 -3.01
C LEU A 348 -6.76 29.06 -2.85
N ILE A 349 -7.57 28.41 -2.01
CA ILE A 349 -8.96 28.82 -1.76
C ILE A 349 -8.99 30.24 -1.16
N LYS A 350 -8.15 30.50 -0.14
CA LYS A 350 -8.03 31.81 0.50
C LYS A 350 -7.65 32.91 -0.50
N THR A 351 -6.68 32.66 -1.38
CA THR A 351 -6.27 33.62 -2.40
C THR A 351 -7.33 33.84 -3.48
N PHE A 352 -8.06 32.79 -3.88
CA PHE A 352 -9.19 32.90 -4.81
C PHE A 352 -10.32 33.76 -4.24
N ILE A 353 -10.73 33.49 -2.98
CA ILE A 353 -11.76 34.29 -2.28
C ILE A 353 -11.33 35.75 -2.18
N LYS A 354 -10.07 36.02 -1.78
CA LYS A 354 -9.54 37.39 -1.67
C LYS A 354 -9.51 38.13 -3.02
N LYS A 355 -9.19 37.44 -4.12
CA LYS A 355 -9.22 38.02 -5.48
C LYS A 355 -10.65 38.35 -5.91
N LYS A 356 -11.61 37.44 -5.68
CA LYS A 356 -13.03 37.66 -6.01
C LYS A 356 -13.65 38.82 -5.23
N LEU A 357 -13.32 38.96 -3.95
CA LEU A 357 -13.74 40.11 -3.14
C LEU A 357 -13.16 41.43 -3.68
N LYS A 358 -11.87 41.47 -4.05
CA LYS A 358 -11.22 42.66 -4.62
C LYS A 358 -11.72 43.01 -6.03
N SER A 359 -12.09 42.03 -6.85
CA SER A 359 -12.68 42.31 -8.17
C SER A 359 -14.08 42.91 -8.02
N ASN A 360 -14.90 42.35 -7.14
CA ASN A 360 -16.25 42.84 -6.89
C ASN A 360 -16.21 44.27 -6.33
N SER A 361 -15.34 44.56 -5.36
CA SER A 361 -15.19 45.92 -4.83
C SER A 361 -14.73 46.94 -5.88
N LYS A 362 -13.91 46.52 -6.86
CA LYS A 362 -13.50 47.38 -7.99
C LYS A 362 -14.63 47.63 -8.97
N ILE A 363 -15.48 46.63 -9.22
CA ILE A 363 -16.68 46.76 -10.07
C ILE A 363 -17.67 47.72 -9.40
N ASP A 364 -17.92 47.57 -8.10
CA ASP A 364 -18.82 48.43 -7.33
C ASP A 364 -18.31 49.89 -7.27
N ALA A 365 -17.00 50.07 -7.10
CA ALA A 365 -16.38 51.40 -7.11
C ALA A 365 -16.44 52.07 -8.50
N LYS A 366 -16.33 51.29 -9.58
CA LYS A 366 -16.47 51.78 -10.96
C LYS A 366 -17.92 52.17 -11.26
N ALA A 367 -18.88 51.32 -10.89
CA ALA A 367 -20.32 51.59 -11.05
C ALA A 367 -20.77 52.84 -10.28
N LYS A 368 -20.22 53.11 -9.08
CA LYS A 368 -20.47 54.36 -8.34
C LYS A 368 -19.86 55.59 -9.01
N ARG A 369 -18.67 55.48 -9.61
CA ARG A 369 -18.04 56.59 -10.37
C ARG A 369 -18.82 56.94 -11.63
N ASP A 370 -19.32 55.94 -12.34
CA ASP A 370 -20.07 56.15 -13.59
C ASP A 370 -21.46 56.75 -13.32
N LYS A 371 -22.08 56.45 -12.16
CA LYS A 371 -23.32 57.12 -11.71
C LYS A 371 -23.17 58.58 -11.30
N ASN A 372 -21.97 59.03 -10.92
CA ASN A 372 -21.72 60.42 -10.53
C ASN A 372 -21.28 61.31 -11.71
N LYS A 373 -21.20 60.75 -12.93
CA LYS A 373 -20.80 61.47 -14.15
C LYS A 373 -21.97 61.77 -15.10
N ASN A 374 -23.15 61.23 -14.81
CA ASN A 374 -24.43 61.62 -15.40
C ASN A 374 -25.21 62.41 -14.36
#